data_AF-A0A9W6SR55-F1
#
_entry.id   AF-A0A9W6SR55-F1
#
_cell.length_a   1.000
_cell.length_b   1.000
_cell.length_c   1.000
_cell.angle_alpha   90.00
_cell.angle_beta   90.00
_cell.angle_gamma   90.00
#
_symmetry.space_group_name_H-M   'P 1'
#
loop_
_entity.id
_entity.type
_entity.pdbx_description
1 polymer ?
#
loop_
_entity_poly.entity_id
_entity_poly.type
_entity_poly.pdbx_seq_one_letter_code
_entity_poly.pdbx_strand_id
1 'polypeptide(L)'
;MTTPTPTRGKPGRKPDPMTAVITDVRALAAERLNIPLRGGANPDRAQGHYADRAASWERIYAERDHPDGRDAHMLARLYRALGATEASTARGALLDLAADALAAVADLDKAA
;
A
#
# COMPACT_ATOMS: atom_id res chain seq x y z
N MET A 1 33.93 51.29 -4.23
CA MET A 1 33.74 50.16 -3.29
C MET A 1 32.26 49.83 -3.29
N THR A 2 31.85 48.73 -3.91
CA THR A 2 30.46 48.26 -3.93
C THR A 2 30.35 47.02 -3.07
N THR A 3 29.60 47.11 -1.97
CA THR A 3 29.35 46.00 -1.05
C THR A 3 28.35 45.03 -1.68
N PRO A 4 28.61 43.71 -1.72
CA PRO A 4 27.66 42.75 -2.27
C PRO A 4 26.52 42.48 -1.27
N THR A 5 25.29 42.62 -1.73
CA THR A 5 24.06 42.29 -0.98
C THR A 5 23.93 40.76 -0.85
N PRO A 6 23.68 40.21 0.36
CA PRO A 6 23.53 38.78 0.54
C PRO A 6 22.19 38.30 -0.04
N THR A 7 22.25 37.45 -1.07
CA THR A 7 21.09 36.79 -1.65
C THR A 7 20.55 35.78 -0.65
N ARG A 8 19.41 36.09 -0.02
CA ARG A 8 18.70 35.19 0.90
C ARG A 8 18.23 33.96 0.10
N GLY A 9 18.89 32.82 0.31
CA GLY A 9 18.53 31.55 -0.32
C GLY A 9 17.08 31.19 -0.02
N LYS A 10 16.37 30.67 -1.04
CA LYS A 10 14.98 30.21 -0.90
C LYS A 10 14.89 29.22 0.27
N PRO A 11 13.87 29.34 1.15
CA PRO A 11 13.67 28.38 2.23
C PRO A 11 13.51 26.98 1.61
N GLY A 12 14.43 26.08 1.96
CA GLY A 12 14.40 24.70 1.50
C GLY A 12 13.09 24.06 1.93
N ARG A 13 12.29 23.60 0.96
CA ARG A 13 11.08 22.84 1.24
C ARG A 13 11.48 21.60 2.05
N LYS A 14 10.93 21.46 3.26
CA LYS A 14 11.15 20.26 4.08
C LYS A 14 10.76 19.03 3.23
N PRO A 15 11.63 18.00 3.14
CA PRO A 15 11.30 16.79 2.39
C PRO A 15 9.98 16.21 2.89
N ASP A 16 9.13 15.79 1.96
CA ASP A 16 7.88 15.10 2.29
C ASP A 16 8.23 13.76 2.95
N PRO A 17 7.77 13.48 4.19
CA PRO A 17 8.06 12.21 4.86
C PRO A 17 7.65 10.98 4.03
N MET A 18 6.61 11.11 3.19
CA MET A 18 6.20 10.04 2.28
C MET A 18 7.27 9.67 1.25
N THR A 19 8.18 10.61 0.92
CA THR A 19 9.29 10.36 -0.02
C THR A 19 10.29 9.34 0.55
N ALA A 20 10.54 9.37 1.86
CA ALA A 20 11.43 8.41 2.51
C ALA A 20 10.81 7.00 2.45
N VAL A 21 9.55 6.87 2.85
CA VAL A 21 8.84 5.59 2.83
C VAL A 21 8.78 4.99 1.42
N ILE A 22 8.50 5.79 0.39
CA ILE A 22 8.49 5.31 -1.02
C ILE A 22 9.89 4.83 -1.45
N THR A 23 10.94 5.50 -0.99
CA THR A 23 12.33 5.09 -1.27
C THR A 23 12.62 3.72 -0.68
N ASP A 24 12.25 3.50 0.58
CA ASP A 24 12.45 2.23 1.27
C ASP A 24 11.64 1.10 0.61
N VAL A 25 10.38 1.37 0.26
CA VAL A 25 9.52 0.41 -0.47
C VAL A 25 10.13 0.04 -1.82
N ARG A 26 10.72 0.99 -2.55
CA ARG A 26 11.40 0.71 -3.82
C ARG A 26 12.62 -0.20 -3.64
N ALA A 27 13.42 0.04 -2.60
CA ALA A 27 14.56 -0.82 -2.29
C ALA A 27 14.11 -2.26 -1.97
N LEU A 28 13.10 -2.41 -1.09
CA LEU A 28 12.52 -3.71 -0.75
C LEU A 28 11.90 -4.43 -1.95
N ALA A 29 11.24 -3.68 -2.85
CA ALA A 29 10.65 -4.26 -4.05
C ALA A 29 11.70 -4.81 -5.02
N ALA A 30 12.86 -4.14 -5.13
CA ALA A 30 13.97 -4.59 -5.97
C ALA A 30 14.57 -5.93 -5.50
N GLU A 31 14.48 -6.24 -4.21
CA GLU A 31 14.94 -7.51 -3.63
C GLU A 31 13.92 -8.65 -3.78
N ARG A 32 12.65 -8.32 -3.98
CA ARG A 32 11.51 -9.26 -3.93
C ARG A 32 10.94 -9.61 -5.31
N LEU A 33 11.75 -9.56 -6.36
CA LEU A 33 11.29 -9.74 -7.74
C LEU A 33 10.57 -11.08 -7.97
N ASN A 34 9.59 -11.06 -8.87
CA ASN A 34 8.85 -12.24 -9.37
C ASN A 34 7.94 -12.94 -8.35
N ILE A 35 7.20 -12.21 -7.52
CA ILE A 35 6.17 -12.81 -6.67
C ILE A 35 5.00 -13.33 -7.52
N PRO A 36 4.73 -14.64 -7.56
CA PRO A 36 3.57 -15.17 -8.27
C PRO A 36 2.29 -14.84 -7.49
N LEU A 37 1.43 -14.00 -8.08
CA LEU A 37 0.14 -13.58 -7.49
C LEU A 37 -0.96 -14.65 -7.58
N ARG A 38 -0.80 -15.68 -8.42
CA ARG A 38 -1.82 -16.74 -8.62
C ARG A 38 -1.39 -18.01 -7.91
N GLY A 39 -2.32 -18.61 -7.16
CA GLY A 39 -2.14 -19.65 -6.14
C GLY A 39 -1.46 -20.95 -6.56
N GLY A 40 -0.17 -20.88 -6.92
CA GLY A 40 0.69 -22.04 -7.14
C GLY A 40 0.11 -23.05 -8.12
N ALA A 41 0.08 -24.32 -7.73
CA ALA A 41 -0.24 -25.45 -8.59
C ALA A 41 -1.73 -25.56 -9.02
N ASN A 42 -2.66 -24.79 -8.44
CA ASN A 42 -4.09 -24.84 -8.79
C ASN A 42 -4.76 -23.45 -8.75
N PRO A 43 -4.60 -22.65 -9.82
CA PRO A 43 -5.05 -21.25 -9.84
C PRO A 43 -6.58 -21.10 -9.75
N ASP A 44 -7.35 -21.99 -10.39
CA ASP A 44 -8.82 -21.87 -10.45
C ASP A 44 -9.46 -22.17 -9.08
N ARG A 45 -8.97 -23.19 -8.37
CA ARG A 45 -9.44 -23.50 -7.02
C ARG A 45 -9.04 -22.42 -6.02
N ALA A 46 -7.85 -21.86 -6.18
CA ALA A 46 -7.36 -20.77 -5.36
C ALA A 46 -8.20 -19.50 -5.56
N GLN A 47 -8.67 -19.25 -6.78
CA GLN A 47 -9.48 -18.08 -7.11
C GLN A 47 -10.79 -18.03 -6.29
N GLY A 48 -11.57 -19.11 -6.29
CA GLY A 48 -12.82 -19.16 -5.51
C GLY A 48 -12.58 -18.96 -4.01
N HIS A 49 -11.54 -19.62 -3.49
CA HIS A 49 -11.14 -19.45 -2.09
C HIS A 49 -10.79 -17.99 -1.77
N TYR A 50 -10.02 -17.31 -2.61
CA TYR A 50 -9.65 -15.92 -2.37
C TYR A 50 -10.84 -14.96 -2.49
N ALA A 51 -11.78 -15.22 -3.40
CA ALA A 51 -13.03 -14.44 -3.49
C ALA A 51 -13.86 -14.56 -2.20
N ASP A 52 -14.03 -15.78 -1.67
CA ASP A 52 -14.76 -16.02 -0.42
C ASP A 52 -14.10 -15.33 0.77
N ARG A 53 -12.77 -15.35 0.83
CA ARG A 53 -11.99 -14.66 1.87
C ARG A 53 -12.11 -13.15 1.75
N ALA A 54 -12.04 -12.59 0.55
CA ALA A 54 -12.24 -11.16 0.32
C ALA A 54 -13.63 -10.73 0.83
N ALA A 55 -14.69 -11.42 0.42
CA ALA A 55 -16.06 -11.12 0.86
C ALA A 55 -16.24 -11.26 2.39
N SER A 56 -15.58 -12.24 3.01
CA SER A 56 -15.63 -12.41 4.46
C SER A 56 -14.99 -11.24 5.21
N TRP A 57 -13.84 -10.76 4.74
CA TRP A 57 -13.16 -9.61 5.33
C TRP A 57 -13.87 -8.28 5.05
N GLU A 58 -14.51 -8.12 3.89
CA GLU A 58 -15.37 -6.97 3.61
C GLU A 58 -16.56 -6.91 4.56
N ARG A 59 -17.16 -8.05 4.88
CA ARG A 59 -18.22 -8.11 5.89
C ARG A 59 -17.71 -7.69 7.27
N ILE A 60 -16.56 -8.23 7.69
CA ILE A 60 -15.94 -7.85 8.97
C ILE A 60 -15.62 -6.35 9.00
N TYR A 61 -15.12 -5.80 7.89
CA TYR A 61 -14.89 -4.36 7.76
C TYR A 61 -16.19 -3.56 7.88
N ALA A 62 -17.28 -4.00 7.26
CA ALA A 62 -18.58 -3.32 7.38
C ALA A 62 -19.20 -3.44 8.79
N GLU A 63 -18.93 -4.53 9.50
CA GLU A 63 -19.39 -4.75 10.88
C GLU A 63 -18.57 -3.96 11.91
N ARG A 64 -17.31 -3.68 11.61
CA ARG A 64 -16.41 -2.89 12.47
C ARG A 64 -16.41 -1.44 12.03
N ASP A 65 -16.96 -0.57 12.86
CA ASP A 65 -16.98 0.87 12.57
C ASP A 65 -15.56 1.44 12.41
N HIS A 66 -15.39 2.48 11.60
CA HIS A 66 -14.07 3.09 11.38
C HIS A 66 -13.61 3.80 12.67
N PRO A 67 -12.37 3.60 13.17
CA PRO A 67 -11.17 3.08 12.49
C PRO A 67 -10.85 1.59 12.71
N ASP A 68 -11.61 0.86 13.51
CA ASP A 68 -11.23 -0.48 14.00
C ASP A 68 -11.32 -1.59 12.93
N GLY A 69 -11.92 -1.30 11.77
CA GLY A 69 -12.01 -2.24 10.65
C GLY A 69 -10.90 -2.15 9.59
N ARG A 70 -9.92 -1.24 9.75
CA ARG A 70 -8.93 -0.97 8.68
C ARG A 70 -8.05 -2.17 8.35
N ASP A 71 -7.75 -3.00 9.35
CA ASP A 71 -7.06 -4.28 9.19
C ASP A 71 -7.82 -5.24 8.28
N ALA A 72 -9.13 -5.39 8.52
CA ALA A 72 -10.02 -6.21 7.72
C ALA A 72 -10.12 -5.70 6.28
N HIS A 73 -10.15 -4.38 6.08
CA HIS A 73 -10.15 -3.78 4.74
C HIS A 73 -8.87 -4.08 3.95
N MET A 74 -7.70 -3.99 4.61
CA MET A 74 -6.42 -4.36 3.99
C MET A 74 -6.39 -5.84 3.61
N LEU A 75 -6.89 -6.73 4.47
CA LEU A 75 -7.00 -8.16 4.17
C LEU A 75 -7.94 -8.44 3.01
N ALA A 76 -9.09 -7.77 2.96
CA ALA A 76 -10.02 -7.86 1.83
C ALA A 76 -9.34 -7.48 0.50
N ARG A 77 -8.58 -6.38 0.47
CA ARG A 77 -7.84 -5.94 -0.72
C ARG A 77 -6.77 -6.93 -1.16
N LEU A 78 -6.03 -7.51 -0.21
CA LEU A 78 -5.06 -8.57 -0.50
C LEU A 78 -5.74 -9.78 -1.16
N TYR A 79 -6.81 -10.30 -0.55
CA TYR A 79 -7.52 -11.45 -1.11
C TYR A 79 -8.17 -11.14 -2.46
N ARG A 80 -8.69 -9.93 -2.65
CA ARG A 80 -9.21 -9.47 -3.94
C ARG A 80 -8.12 -9.46 -5.02
N ALA A 81 -6.90 -9.03 -4.69
CA ALA A 81 -5.77 -9.08 -5.61
C ALA A 81 -5.39 -10.52 -5.99
N LEU A 82 -5.35 -11.43 -5.01
CA LEU A 82 -5.01 -12.84 -5.22
C LEU A 82 -6.09 -13.59 -6.02
N GLY A 83 -7.35 -13.23 -5.85
CA GLY A 83 -8.49 -13.81 -6.58
C GLY A 83 -8.79 -13.17 -7.94
N ALA A 84 -8.02 -12.17 -8.39
CA ALA A 84 -8.30 -11.45 -9.62
C ALA A 84 -7.95 -12.26 -10.89
N THR A 85 -8.92 -12.38 -11.79
CA THR A 85 -8.74 -12.98 -13.13
C THR A 85 -8.05 -12.04 -14.11
N GLU A 86 -8.18 -10.73 -13.89
CA GLU A 86 -7.60 -9.69 -14.72
C GLU A 86 -6.42 -9.01 -14.02
N ALA A 87 -5.33 -8.79 -14.77
CA ALA A 87 -4.13 -8.14 -14.23
C ALA A 87 -4.40 -6.69 -13.79
N SER A 88 -5.31 -5.98 -14.46
CA SER A 88 -5.77 -4.63 -14.11
C SER A 88 -6.41 -4.61 -12.72
N THR A 89 -7.32 -5.55 -12.46
CA THR A 89 -8.02 -5.69 -11.17
C THR A 89 -7.06 -6.07 -10.05
N ALA A 90 -6.16 -7.03 -10.31
CA ALA A 90 -5.12 -7.40 -9.35
C ALA A 90 -4.23 -6.19 -9.01
N ARG A 91 -3.77 -5.47 -10.04
CA ARG A 91 -2.95 -4.26 -9.87
C ARG A 91 -3.66 -3.18 -9.08
N GLY A 92 -4.94 -2.91 -9.36
CA GLY A 92 -5.74 -1.94 -8.65
C GLY A 92 -5.82 -2.25 -7.15
N ALA A 93 -6.20 -3.49 -6.81
CA ALA A 93 -6.29 -3.93 -5.42
C ALA A 93 -4.94 -3.89 -4.68
N LEU A 94 -3.83 -4.20 -5.36
CA LEU A 94 -2.48 -4.08 -4.78
C LEU A 94 -2.07 -2.63 -4.55
N LEU A 95 -2.43 -1.71 -5.46
CA LEU A 95 -2.16 -0.29 -5.27
C LEU A 95 -2.97 0.30 -4.11
N ASP A 96 -4.24 -0.10 -4.00
CA ASP A 96 -5.09 0.29 -2.87
C ASP A 96 -4.50 -0.22 -1.53
N LEU A 97 -4.05 -1.49 -1.50
CA LEU A 97 -3.38 -2.06 -0.33
C LEU A 97 -2.06 -1.33 -0.01
N ALA A 98 -1.26 -1.02 -1.03
CA ALA A 98 -0.02 -0.27 -0.86
C ALA A 98 -0.28 1.15 -0.32
N ALA A 99 -1.34 1.80 -0.78
CA ALA A 99 -1.74 3.12 -0.28
C ALA A 99 -2.13 3.08 1.20
N ASP A 100 -2.91 2.08 1.63
CA ASP A 100 -3.23 1.90 3.06
C ASP A 100 -1.97 1.65 3.89
N ALA A 101 -1.07 0.79 3.42
CA ALA A 101 0.16 0.48 4.11
C ALA A 101 1.07 1.71 4.25
N LEU A 102 1.21 2.49 3.17
CA LEU A 102 1.97 3.76 3.20
C LEU A 102 1.35 4.77 4.17
N ALA A 103 0.02 4.90 4.19
CA ALA A 103 -0.67 5.77 5.13
C ALA A 103 -0.44 5.32 6.58
N ALA A 104 -0.51 4.02 6.86
CA ALA A 104 -0.26 3.46 8.18
C ALA A 104 1.19 3.70 8.65
N VAL A 105 2.18 3.50 7.78
CA VAL A 105 3.59 3.81 8.11
C VAL A 105 3.77 5.30 8.40
N ALA A 106 3.19 6.17 7.58
CA ALA A 106 3.27 7.61 7.79
C ALA A 106 2.60 8.05 9.10
N ASP A 107 1.56 7.36 9.56
CA ASP A 107 0.93 7.64 10.86
C ASP A 107 1.77 7.10 12.04
N LEU A 108 2.44 5.95 11.87
CA LEU A 108 3.41 5.43 12.85
C LEU A 108 4.60 6.38 13.02
N ASP A 109 5.17 6.88 11.93
CA ASP A 109 6.32 7.80 11.96
C ASP A 109 5.98 9.15 12.59
N LYS A 110 4.71 9.59 12.55
CA LYS A 110 4.26 10.81 13.27
C LYS A 110 4.12 10.59 14.77
N ALA A 111 3.89 9.34 15.19
CA ALA A 111 3.65 8.99 16.58
C ALA A 111 4.96 8.66 17.35
N ALA A 112 6.06 8.42 16.64
CA ALA A 112 7.39 8.16 17.16
C ALA A 112 8.17 9.47 17.48
#